data_AF-A0A1X7UTU0-F1
#
_entry.id   AF-A0A1X7UTU0-F1
#
_cell.length_a   1.000
_cell.length_b   1.000
_cell.length_c   1.000
_cell.angle_alpha   90.00
_cell.angle_beta   90.00
_cell.angle_gamma   90.00
#
_symmetry.space_group_name_H-M   'P 1'
#
loop_
_entity.id
_entity.type
_entity.pdbx_description
1 polymer ?
#
loop_
_entity_poly.entity_id
_entity_poly.type
_entity_poly.pdbx_seq_one_letter_code
_entity_poly.pdbx_strand_id
1 'polypeptide(L)'
;MELEVESKFSYESLGQDTFKAESNLYELCPVPPVEERPTTRRTEREGRRAEQPKDIKKRQQTTWNNKPVIILLSLIVILQVGILCLLLAQMSTTDTACTTGATTGTIAGNNEYPNFSQWTNDIVSKVNSNVTGSLFNIVNTLSNLQDTSTSTAGVVDDILLIAQELLVLHNDSTALPTSCKELKSRSPDSPSGYYMLASANGLTTYTAYCHMEELCGSGGGWTRLAYLDMSDATQNCPSGFRLYQSGGVRACGRPVTSSGGCASVQFPFNGISYSQICGRVTGYQYNSPSAFSNDLNFFYVDGVSITRGFSRQHVWTLANGVTDTYNNHPKIICPCSTGSTQTVPSFVGNHYFCESGNHAAHWSPVLYTSDPLWDGQGCGSPEVTCCAAPGIPWFHRDYGNTTTTDYIELRVCGDQATADEDTPVSFYEIYVKRTYVYNVLNSKVAPKLFCFCFLLISTKIDYSV
;
A
#
# COMPACT_ATOMS: atom_id res chain seq x y z
N MET A 1 -51.25 8.10 -59.55
CA MET A 1 -50.13 7.23 -59.17
C MET A 1 -49.91 7.49 -57.68
N GLU A 2 -50.89 7.12 -56.85
CA GLU A 2 -50.96 5.81 -56.15
C GLU A 2 -49.68 5.58 -55.33
N LEU A 3 -49.67 5.50 -54.00
CA LEU A 3 -50.69 5.06 -53.05
C LEU A 3 -50.52 5.74 -51.68
N GLU A 4 -51.65 5.85 -50.98
CA GLU A 4 -51.87 6.11 -49.54
C GLU A 4 -51.03 5.15 -48.66
N VAL A 5 -50.71 5.45 -47.40
CA VAL A 5 -51.60 5.27 -46.24
C VAL A 5 -51.11 6.13 -45.06
N GLU A 6 -52.00 7.00 -44.57
CA GLU A 6 -52.07 7.38 -43.15
C GLU A 6 -52.78 6.26 -42.37
N SER A 7 -52.31 5.90 -41.16
CA SER A 7 -53.24 5.79 -40.01
C SER A 7 -52.52 5.61 -38.67
N LYS A 8 -52.78 6.59 -37.82
CA LYS A 8 -52.83 6.68 -36.35
C LYS A 8 -53.62 5.52 -35.68
N PHE A 9 -53.27 5.10 -34.46
CA PHE A 9 -54.10 4.65 -33.30
C PHE A 9 -53.16 4.01 -32.24
N SER A 10 -52.91 4.59 -31.05
CA SER A 10 -53.70 4.69 -29.80
C SER A 10 -53.95 3.36 -29.04
N TYR A 11 -53.36 3.31 -27.83
CA TYR A 11 -53.71 2.59 -26.58
C TYR A 11 -53.91 1.07 -26.58
N GLU A 12 -53.15 0.39 -25.71
CA GLU A 12 -53.71 -0.66 -24.84
C GLU A 12 -52.88 -0.81 -23.56
N SER A 13 -53.56 -0.72 -22.41
CA SER A 13 -53.11 -1.17 -21.11
C SER A 13 -53.66 -2.56 -20.85
N LEU A 14 -52.85 -3.52 -20.42
CA LEU A 14 -53.17 -4.77 -19.69
C LEU A 14 -51.88 -5.62 -19.77
N GLY A 15 -51.41 -6.32 -18.75
CA GLY A 15 -51.91 -6.55 -17.42
C GLY A 15 -50.76 -7.02 -16.52
N GLN A 16 -51.07 -7.07 -15.23
CA GLN A 16 -50.21 -7.60 -14.18
C GLN A 16 -49.77 -9.03 -14.50
N ASP A 17 -48.48 -9.30 -14.34
CA ASP A 17 -48.06 -10.61 -13.89
C ASP A 17 -46.96 -10.52 -12.84
N THR A 18 -47.11 -11.43 -11.89
CA THR A 18 -46.64 -11.32 -10.51
C THR A 18 -45.32 -12.06 -10.39
N PHE A 19 -44.23 -11.36 -10.07
CA PHE A 19 -43.03 -12.02 -9.53
C PHE A 19 -42.58 -11.33 -8.24
N LYS A 20 -42.61 -12.13 -7.18
CA LYS A 20 -42.29 -11.80 -5.79
C LYS A 20 -40.89 -11.19 -5.66
N ALA A 21 -40.81 -9.98 -5.13
CA ALA A 21 -39.60 -9.48 -4.49
C ALA A 21 -39.77 -9.65 -2.98
N GLU A 22 -39.00 -10.57 -2.39
CA GLU A 22 -38.89 -10.70 -0.93
C GLU A 22 -38.12 -9.50 -0.38
N SER A 23 -38.80 -8.72 0.43
CA SER A 23 -38.24 -7.71 1.31
C SER A 23 -37.61 -8.36 2.55
N ASN A 24 -36.32 -8.12 2.79
CA ASN A 24 -35.71 -8.19 4.12
C ASN A 24 -34.73 -7.01 4.20
N LEU A 25 -35.21 -5.83 4.60
CA LEU A 25 -35.26 -5.36 6.00
C LEU A 25 -33.85 -5.12 6.56
N TYR A 26 -33.35 -3.92 6.33
CA TYR A 26 -32.15 -3.39 6.98
C TYR A 26 -32.52 -3.03 8.42
N GLU A 27 -31.89 -3.71 9.37
CA GLU A 27 -32.06 -3.49 10.80
C GLU A 27 -31.32 -2.19 11.20
N LEU A 28 -32.09 -1.16 11.58
CA LEU A 28 -31.57 0.09 12.15
C LEU A 28 -31.13 -0.15 13.60
N CYS A 29 -29.87 0.14 13.93
CA CYS A 29 -29.36 0.19 15.30
C CYS A 29 -29.97 1.36 16.09
N PRO A 30 -30.54 1.16 17.29
CA PRO A 30 -30.99 2.25 18.14
C PRO A 30 -29.82 2.97 18.85
N VAL A 31 -29.81 4.29 18.74
CA VAL A 31 -28.96 5.20 19.53
C VAL A 31 -29.56 5.35 20.93
N PRO A 32 -28.79 5.18 22.04
CA PRO A 32 -29.30 5.46 23.38
C PRO A 32 -29.34 6.97 23.66
N PRO A 33 -30.34 7.48 24.40
CA PRO A 33 -30.51 8.89 24.64
C PRO A 33 -29.50 9.44 25.66
N VAL A 34 -29.08 10.68 25.38
CA VAL A 34 -28.39 11.58 26.29
C VAL A 34 -29.39 12.08 27.34
N GLU A 35 -29.06 11.96 28.62
CA GLU A 35 -29.73 12.77 29.65
C GLU A 35 -28.79 13.13 30.81
N GLU A 36 -29.13 14.24 31.43
CA GLU A 36 -28.27 15.21 32.08
C GLU A 36 -27.87 14.88 33.53
N ARG A 37 -26.80 15.54 33.98
CA ARG A 37 -26.32 15.55 35.37
C ARG A 37 -27.23 16.40 36.25
N PRO A 38 -27.47 15.99 37.52
CA PRO A 38 -27.21 16.92 38.61
C PRO A 38 -26.46 16.32 39.81
N THR A 39 -25.68 17.20 40.43
CA THR A 39 -24.91 17.03 41.67
C THR A 39 -25.79 16.99 42.91
N THR A 40 -25.44 16.20 43.95
CA THR A 40 -25.22 16.64 45.36
C THR A 40 -24.92 15.47 46.33
N ARG A 41 -24.11 15.79 47.35
CA ARG A 41 -23.71 14.96 48.52
C ARG A 41 -24.89 14.65 49.46
N ARG A 42 -24.83 13.55 50.23
CA ARG A 42 -24.48 13.46 51.69
C ARG A 42 -25.18 12.28 52.41
N THR A 43 -24.37 11.48 53.11
CA THR A 43 -24.59 10.80 54.44
C THR A 43 -25.67 9.73 54.70
N GLU A 44 -25.14 8.57 55.14
CA GLU A 44 -25.45 7.79 56.37
C GLU A 44 -26.61 6.76 56.48
N ARG A 45 -26.20 5.56 56.96
CA ARG A 45 -26.86 4.57 57.88
C ARG A 45 -28.21 3.99 57.46
N GLU A 46 -28.56 2.71 57.61
CA GLU A 46 -28.19 1.56 58.46
C GLU A 46 -28.69 0.29 57.72
N GLY A 47 -28.00 -0.84 57.69
CA GLY A 47 -28.09 -1.86 58.73
C GLY A 47 -29.20 -2.90 58.47
N ARG A 48 -28.88 -4.02 57.80
CA ARG A 48 -29.54 -5.31 58.10
C ARG A 48 -28.69 -6.52 57.71
N ARG A 49 -28.66 -7.43 58.69
CA ARG A 49 -27.86 -8.63 58.92
C ARG A 49 -28.41 -9.84 58.12
N ALA A 50 -27.52 -10.66 57.56
CA ALA A 50 -27.79 -12.09 57.31
C ALA A 50 -26.46 -12.87 57.34
N GLU A 51 -26.44 -13.92 58.15
CA GLU A 51 -25.29 -14.77 58.50
C GLU A 51 -24.83 -15.68 57.37
N GLN A 52 -23.52 -15.99 57.36
CA GLN A 52 -22.93 -17.12 56.66
C GLN A 52 -23.03 -18.42 57.48
N PRO A 53 -23.18 -19.58 56.83
CA PRO A 53 -22.65 -20.84 57.32
C PRO A 53 -21.30 -21.15 56.66
N LYS A 54 -20.28 -21.37 57.51
CA LYS A 54 -19.02 -22.05 57.17
C LYS A 54 -19.32 -23.53 56.93
N ASP A 55 -18.90 -24.07 55.79
CA ASP A 55 -18.71 -25.52 55.67
C ASP A 55 -17.41 -25.85 54.93
N ILE A 56 -16.49 -26.43 55.69
CA ILE A 56 -15.14 -26.81 55.26
C ILE A 56 -15.24 -28.21 54.66
N LYS A 57 -15.31 -28.30 53.33
CA LYS A 57 -15.01 -29.55 52.62
C LYS A 57 -13.52 -29.62 52.31
N LYS A 58 -12.78 -30.38 53.12
CA LYS A 58 -11.45 -30.92 52.79
C LYS A 58 -11.57 -31.74 51.50
N ARG A 59 -11.18 -31.19 50.35
CA ARG A 59 -10.85 -31.99 49.17
C ARG A 59 -9.47 -32.60 49.40
N GLN A 60 -9.43 -33.92 49.57
CA GLN A 60 -8.20 -34.69 49.43
C GLN A 60 -7.64 -34.44 48.03
N GLN A 61 -6.43 -33.88 47.98
CA GLN A 61 -5.67 -33.67 46.77
C GLN A 61 -5.04 -35.02 46.39
N THR A 62 -5.66 -35.73 45.44
CA THR A 62 -5.05 -36.91 44.83
C THR A 62 -3.96 -36.44 43.88
N THR A 63 -2.70 -36.67 44.26
CA THR A 63 -1.54 -36.47 43.39
C THR A 63 -1.62 -37.46 42.22
N TRP A 64 -2.01 -36.97 41.05
CA TRP A 64 -1.82 -37.71 39.81
C TRP A 64 -0.32 -37.74 39.51
N ASN A 65 0.25 -38.94 39.42
CA ASN A 65 1.63 -39.13 38.97
C ASN A 65 1.72 -38.66 37.51
N ASN A 66 2.27 -37.48 37.26
CA ASN A 66 2.46 -36.90 35.92
C ASN A 66 3.57 -37.58 35.10
N LYS A 67 4.25 -38.59 35.67
CA LYS A 67 5.36 -39.30 35.04
C LYS A 67 5.01 -39.98 33.69
N PRO A 68 3.86 -40.65 33.49
CA PRO A 68 3.56 -41.29 32.21
C PRO A 68 3.18 -40.27 31.12
N VAL A 69 2.62 -39.11 31.49
CA VAL A 69 2.26 -38.05 30.54
C VAL A 69 3.50 -37.34 30.00
N ILE A 70 4.49 -37.07 30.87
CA ILE A 70 5.76 -36.46 30.46
C ILE A 70 6.54 -37.42 29.55
N ILE A 71 6.58 -38.72 29.88
CA ILE A 71 7.24 -39.73 29.03
C ILE A 71 6.56 -39.82 27.65
N LEU A 72 5.22 -39.75 27.60
CA LEU A 72 4.48 -39.76 26.34
C LEU A 72 4.77 -38.52 25.48
N LEU A 73 4.82 -37.33 26.09
CA LEU A 73 5.17 -36.09 25.40
C LEU A 73 6.61 -36.12 24.87
N SER A 74 7.56 -36.63 25.66
CA SER A 74 8.95 -36.80 25.22
C SER A 74 9.07 -37.76 24.03
N LEU A 75 8.32 -38.87 24.02
CA LEU A 75 8.31 -39.81 22.89
C LEU A 75 7.71 -39.19 21.62
N ILE A 76 6.67 -38.36 21.75
CA ILE A 76 6.06 -37.64 20.62
C ILE A 76 7.05 -36.64 20.02
N VAL A 77 7.81 -35.90 20.85
CA VAL A 77 8.83 -34.95 20.37
C VAL A 77 9.96 -35.68 19.65
N ILE A 78 10.43 -36.82 20.19
CA ILE A 78 11.47 -37.64 19.52
C ILE A 78 10.97 -38.16 18.16
N LEU A 79 9.71 -38.58 18.07
CA LEU A 79 9.09 -39.04 16.82
C LEU A 79 9.02 -37.91 15.78
N GLN A 80 8.65 -36.70 16.20
CA GLN A 80 8.56 -35.51 15.36
C GLN A 80 9.94 -35.12 14.79
N VAL A 81 10.99 -35.14 15.64
CA VAL A 81 12.37 -34.89 15.22
C VAL A 81 12.86 -35.97 14.24
N GLY A 82 12.51 -37.24 14.48
CA GLY A 82 12.84 -38.33 13.56
C GLY A 82 12.21 -38.19 12.17
N ILE A 83 10.93 -37.78 12.12
CA ILE A 83 10.22 -37.51 10.86
C ILE A 83 10.85 -36.33 10.13
N LEU A 84 11.21 -35.26 10.85
CA LEU A 84 11.90 -34.10 10.27
C LEU A 84 13.26 -34.48 9.68
N CYS A 85 14.06 -35.29 10.39
CA CYS A 85 15.33 -35.80 9.88
C CYS A 85 15.15 -36.69 8.63
N LEU A 86 14.09 -37.50 8.58
CA LEU A 86 13.75 -38.31 7.40
C LEU A 86 13.35 -37.44 6.20
N LEU A 87 12.56 -36.38 6.42
CA LEU A 87 12.19 -35.42 5.36
C LEU A 87 13.41 -34.64 4.85
N LEU A 88 14.31 -34.22 5.73
CA LEU A 88 15.56 -33.56 5.36
C LEU A 88 16.51 -34.50 4.59
N ALA A 89 16.55 -35.80 4.94
CA ALA A 89 17.31 -36.81 4.20
C ALA A 89 16.71 -37.11 2.81
N GLN A 90 15.38 -37.04 2.68
CA GLN A 90 14.71 -37.15 1.37
C GLN A 90 15.04 -35.96 0.46
N MET A 91 15.18 -34.75 1.00
CA MET A 91 15.63 -33.58 0.23
C MET A 91 17.11 -33.64 -0.19
N SER A 92 17.94 -34.42 0.51
CA SER A 92 19.35 -34.65 0.18
C SER A 92 19.59 -35.74 -0.87
N THR A 93 18.57 -36.53 -1.23
CA THR A 93 18.72 -37.67 -2.16
C THR A 93 18.07 -37.46 -3.53
N THR A 94 17.44 -36.32 -3.77
CA THR A 94 16.93 -35.94 -5.10
C THR A 94 17.86 -34.95 -5.81
N ASP A 95 19.10 -35.35 -6.06
CA ASP A 95 19.86 -34.86 -7.21
C ASP A 95 19.49 -35.72 -8.42
N THR A 96 18.29 -35.50 -8.96
CA THR A 96 17.97 -35.94 -10.31
C THR A 96 17.96 -34.70 -11.20
N ALA A 97 19.02 -34.55 -11.98
CA ALA A 97 19.12 -33.56 -13.04
C ALA A 97 17.90 -33.68 -13.97
N CYS A 98 17.05 -32.65 -14.00
CA CYS A 98 16.07 -32.50 -15.06
C CYS A 98 16.79 -32.02 -16.33
N THR A 99 17.10 -32.96 -17.22
CA THR A 99 17.33 -32.69 -18.64
C THR A 99 16.01 -32.22 -19.27
N THR A 100 15.87 -30.92 -19.48
CA THR A 100 14.88 -30.38 -20.41
C THR A 100 15.47 -30.36 -21.81
N GLY A 101 14.99 -31.28 -22.66
CA GLY A 101 15.12 -31.15 -24.10
C GLY A 101 14.14 -30.07 -24.58
N ALA A 102 14.67 -28.95 -25.06
CA ALA A 102 13.96 -28.05 -25.96
C ALA A 102 14.99 -27.40 -26.91
N THR A 103 14.87 -27.74 -28.18
CA THR A 103 15.61 -27.21 -29.33
C THR A 103 15.48 -25.69 -29.46
N THR A 104 16.65 -25.04 -29.49
CA THR A 104 17.05 -23.86 -30.29
C THR A 104 16.00 -22.85 -30.74
N GLY A 105 16.13 -21.63 -30.22
CA GLY A 105 15.60 -20.39 -30.79
C GLY A 105 16.18 -19.17 -30.08
N THR A 106 17.33 -18.69 -30.55
CA THR A 106 18.10 -17.54 -30.07
C THR A 106 17.35 -16.21 -30.19
N ILE A 107 17.17 -15.47 -29.09
CA ILE A 107 17.22 -13.98 -29.05
C ILE A 107 17.90 -13.55 -27.76
N ALA A 108 18.98 -12.76 -27.90
CA ALA A 108 19.75 -12.17 -26.82
C ALA A 108 18.97 -11.03 -26.15
N GLY A 109 18.83 -11.11 -24.83
CA GLY A 109 18.36 -10.03 -23.97
C GLY A 109 19.02 -10.20 -22.60
N ASN A 110 19.85 -9.24 -22.21
CA ASN A 110 20.53 -9.21 -20.92
C ASN A 110 19.52 -8.99 -19.80
N ASN A 111 18.86 -10.06 -19.35
CA ASN A 111 18.18 -10.08 -18.06
C ASN A 111 19.11 -10.82 -17.09
N GLU A 112 20.01 -10.07 -16.46
CA GLU A 112 20.74 -10.54 -15.30
C GLU A 112 19.73 -10.69 -14.16
N TYR A 113 19.10 -11.86 -14.08
CA TYR A 113 18.30 -12.24 -12.93
C TYR A 113 19.22 -12.21 -11.70
N PRO A 114 18.82 -11.58 -10.58
CA PRO A 114 19.64 -11.58 -9.38
C PRO A 114 19.90 -13.02 -8.97
N ASN A 115 21.16 -13.33 -8.69
CA ASN A 115 21.59 -14.65 -8.24
C ASN A 115 21.02 -14.93 -6.83
N PHE A 116 19.82 -15.49 -6.78
CA PHE A 116 19.13 -15.84 -5.54
C PHE A 116 19.95 -16.81 -4.67
N SER A 117 20.83 -17.63 -5.26
CA SER A 117 21.69 -18.53 -4.47
C SER A 117 22.64 -17.76 -3.55
N GLN A 118 23.19 -16.64 -4.02
CA GLN A 118 24.15 -15.85 -3.27
C GLN A 118 23.45 -15.07 -2.14
N TRP A 119 22.26 -14.53 -2.41
CA TRP A 119 21.42 -13.89 -1.39
C TRP A 119 20.95 -14.89 -0.32
N THR A 120 20.45 -16.06 -0.72
CA THR A 120 20.06 -17.11 0.21
C THR A 120 21.25 -17.55 1.08
N ASN A 121 22.44 -17.70 0.50
CA ASN A 121 23.65 -18.04 1.25
C ASN A 121 24.07 -16.93 2.22
N ASP A 122 23.94 -15.65 1.86
CA ASP A 122 24.30 -14.53 2.73
C ASP A 122 23.34 -14.41 3.92
N ILE A 123 22.03 -14.56 3.68
CA ILE A 123 20.99 -14.62 4.73
C ILE A 123 21.22 -15.83 5.65
N VAL A 124 21.43 -17.02 5.08
CA VAL A 124 21.72 -18.22 5.85
C VAL A 124 22.97 -18.02 6.69
N SER A 125 24.04 -17.41 6.15
CA SER A 125 25.28 -17.17 6.90
C SER A 125 25.09 -16.21 8.08
N LYS A 126 24.36 -15.09 7.89
CA LYS A 126 24.06 -14.09 8.92
C LYS A 126 23.15 -14.65 10.01
N VAL A 127 22.15 -15.44 9.63
CA VAL A 127 21.30 -16.15 10.59
C VAL A 127 22.12 -17.19 11.34
N ASN A 128 22.94 -17.99 10.66
CA ASN A 128 23.78 -18.99 11.32
C ASN A 128 24.78 -18.34 12.27
N SER A 129 25.42 -17.23 11.90
CA SER A 129 26.39 -16.56 12.78
C SER A 129 25.73 -15.99 14.03
N ASN A 130 24.54 -15.37 13.89
CA ASN A 130 23.80 -14.80 15.02
C ASN A 130 23.22 -15.90 15.92
N VAL A 131 22.63 -16.96 15.34
CA VAL A 131 22.10 -18.10 16.10
C VAL A 131 23.23 -18.86 16.77
N THR A 132 24.35 -19.11 16.09
CA THR A 132 25.50 -19.83 16.66
C THR A 132 26.13 -19.02 17.79
N GLY A 133 26.30 -17.70 17.64
CA GLY A 133 26.83 -16.84 18.70
C GLY A 133 25.92 -16.78 19.93
N SER A 134 24.61 -16.62 19.72
CA SER A 134 23.64 -16.65 20.81
C SER A 134 23.57 -18.03 21.48
N LEU A 135 23.61 -19.12 20.71
CA LEU A 135 23.63 -20.48 21.23
C LEU A 135 24.93 -20.75 22.02
N PHE A 136 26.07 -20.24 21.57
CA PHE A 136 27.36 -20.39 22.27
C PHE A 136 27.36 -19.64 23.60
N ASN A 137 26.77 -18.43 23.63
CA ASN A 137 26.59 -17.68 24.87
C ASN A 137 25.64 -18.40 25.84
N ILE A 138 24.56 -19.00 25.34
CA ILE A 138 23.61 -19.81 26.11
C ILE A 138 24.32 -21.05 26.67
N VAL A 139 25.06 -21.79 25.85
CA VAL A 139 25.80 -22.99 26.25
C VAL A 139 26.87 -22.64 27.29
N ASN A 140 27.61 -21.54 27.13
CA ASN A 140 28.57 -21.09 28.13
C ASN A 140 27.88 -20.68 29.44
N THR A 141 26.71 -20.04 29.36
CA THR A 141 25.92 -19.67 30.55
C THR A 141 25.40 -20.91 31.26
N LEU A 142 24.87 -21.90 30.54
CA LEU A 142 24.43 -23.18 31.09
C LEU A 142 25.59 -24.01 31.64
N SER A 143 26.75 -24.01 30.97
CA SER A 143 27.95 -24.73 31.41
C SER A 143 28.47 -24.17 32.74
N ASN A 144 28.39 -22.85 32.94
CA ASN A 144 28.76 -22.21 34.20
C ASN A 144 27.73 -22.49 35.33
N LEU A 145 26.49 -22.86 34.97
CA LEU A 145 25.43 -23.22 35.93
C LEU A 145 25.47 -24.70 36.33
N GLN A 146 25.95 -25.59 35.46
CA GLN A 146 26.12 -27.02 35.72
C GLN A 146 27.02 -27.28 36.94
N ASP A 147 28.00 -26.40 37.20
CA ASP A 147 28.95 -26.52 38.31
C ASP A 147 28.38 -25.99 39.66
N THR A 148 27.18 -25.40 39.67
CA THR A 148 26.57 -24.84 40.88
C THR A 148 25.24 -25.52 41.18
N SER A 149 25.28 -26.80 41.54
CA SER A 149 24.09 -27.57 41.93
C SER A 149 23.56 -27.17 43.32
N THR A 150 22.91 -26.01 43.42
CA THR A 150 22.02 -25.69 44.55
C THR A 150 20.89 -24.77 44.09
N SER A 151 19.70 -25.37 43.95
CA SER A 151 18.38 -24.78 43.77
C SER A 151 18.27 -23.28 44.10
N THR A 152 18.11 -22.43 43.09
CA THR A 152 17.42 -21.15 43.27
C THR A 152 16.43 -20.96 42.12
N ALA A 153 15.18 -20.65 42.48
CA ALA A 153 14.11 -20.31 41.53
C ALA A 153 14.52 -19.18 40.56
N GLY A 154 15.49 -18.35 40.93
CA GLY A 154 16.05 -17.29 40.08
C GLY A 154 16.67 -17.77 38.77
N VAL A 155 17.37 -18.92 38.75
CA VAL A 155 17.98 -19.44 37.51
C VAL A 155 16.91 -19.93 36.52
N VAL A 156 15.80 -20.48 37.01
CA VAL A 156 14.67 -20.90 36.17
C VAL A 156 13.92 -19.69 35.62
N ASP A 157 13.75 -18.64 36.43
CA ASP A 157 13.16 -17.37 35.98
C ASP A 157 14.02 -16.68 34.92
N ASP A 158 15.36 -16.69 35.07
CA ASP A 158 16.28 -16.12 34.08
C ASP A 158 16.26 -16.90 32.74
N ILE A 159 16.20 -18.23 32.79
CA ILE A 159 16.06 -19.08 31.59
C ILE A 159 14.69 -18.85 30.92
N LEU A 160 13.63 -18.73 31.71
CA LEU A 160 12.28 -18.47 31.21
C LEU A 160 12.18 -17.10 30.54
N LEU A 161 12.84 -16.09 31.10
CA LEU A 161 12.91 -14.75 30.53
C LEU A 161 13.63 -14.75 29.17
N ILE A 162 14.78 -15.42 29.07
CA ILE A 162 15.53 -15.55 27.81
C ILE A 162 14.73 -16.34 26.76
N ALA A 163 14.04 -17.42 27.18
CA ALA A 163 13.19 -18.19 26.27
C ALA A 163 12.00 -17.36 25.75
N GLN A 164 11.41 -16.50 26.59
CA GLN A 164 10.36 -15.57 26.17
C GLN A 164 10.90 -14.51 25.22
N GLU A 165 12.08 -13.95 25.46
CA GLU A 165 12.73 -13.00 24.55
C GLU A 165 13.05 -13.63 23.19
N LEU A 166 13.56 -14.86 23.18
CA LEU A 166 13.81 -15.63 21.95
C LEU A 166 12.52 -15.94 21.20
N LEU A 167 11.43 -16.28 21.91
CA LEU A 167 10.12 -16.49 21.30
C LEU A 167 9.57 -15.21 20.68
N VAL A 168 9.73 -14.07 21.33
CA VAL A 168 9.33 -12.75 20.79
C VAL A 168 10.15 -12.42 19.54
N LEU A 169 11.47 -12.58 19.59
CA LEU A 169 12.35 -12.35 18.43
C LEU A 169 12.05 -13.31 17.26
N HIS A 170 11.75 -14.58 17.55
CA HIS A 170 11.38 -15.57 16.53
C HIS A 170 10.01 -15.25 15.91
N ASN A 171 9.04 -14.82 16.70
CA ASN A 171 7.72 -14.44 16.23
C ASN A 171 7.76 -13.14 15.39
N ASP A 172 8.57 -12.15 15.78
CA ASP A 172 8.79 -10.92 15.02
C ASP A 172 9.53 -11.16 13.69
N SER A 173 10.48 -12.10 13.67
CA SER A 173 11.22 -12.48 12.47
C SER A 173 10.41 -13.33 11.48
N THR A 174 9.33 -13.98 11.92
CA THR A 174 8.47 -14.82 11.08
C THR A 174 7.20 -14.11 10.61
N ALA A 175 6.83 -12.99 11.24
CA ALA A 175 5.70 -12.17 10.81
C ALA A 175 5.99 -11.48 9.47
N LEU A 176 5.12 -11.67 8.47
CA LEU A 176 5.18 -10.96 7.19
C LEU A 176 5.10 -9.44 7.40
N PRO A 177 5.90 -8.63 6.69
CA PRO A 177 5.79 -7.17 6.76
C PRO A 177 4.43 -6.71 6.23
N THR A 178 3.86 -5.69 6.86
CA THR A 178 2.56 -5.10 6.49
C THR A 178 2.68 -4.05 5.38
N SER A 179 3.90 -3.56 5.12
CA SER A 179 4.19 -2.55 4.09
C SER A 179 5.62 -2.67 3.57
N CYS A 180 5.87 -2.13 2.38
CA CYS A 180 7.22 -2.00 1.84
C CYS A 180 8.14 -1.16 2.74
N LYS A 181 7.57 -0.21 3.49
CA LYS A 181 8.33 0.62 4.44
C LYS A 181 8.84 -0.20 5.61
N GLU A 182 7.99 -1.05 6.16
CA GLU A 182 8.37 -1.99 7.21
C GLU A 182 9.41 -2.99 6.70
N LEU A 183 9.18 -3.58 5.53
CA LEU A 183 10.14 -4.48 4.88
C LEU A 183 11.52 -3.81 4.72
N LYS A 184 11.58 -2.59 4.18
CA LYS A 184 12.84 -1.84 4.03
C LYS A 184 13.51 -1.53 5.38
N SER A 185 12.73 -1.35 6.45
CA SER A 185 13.29 -1.11 7.79
C SER A 185 13.90 -2.37 8.42
N ARG A 186 13.30 -3.55 8.18
CA ARG A 186 13.78 -4.84 8.68
C ARG A 186 14.94 -5.39 7.84
N SER A 187 14.94 -5.10 6.54
CA SER A 187 15.95 -5.57 5.59
C SER A 187 16.36 -4.41 4.66
N PRO A 188 17.27 -3.53 5.12
CA PRO A 188 17.70 -2.34 4.38
C PRO A 188 18.28 -2.63 2.99
N ASP A 189 18.88 -3.80 2.79
CA ASP A 189 19.49 -4.20 1.51
C ASP A 189 18.49 -4.82 0.51
N SER A 190 17.20 -4.86 0.86
CA SER A 190 16.17 -5.39 -0.05
C SER A 190 16.11 -4.60 -1.36
N PRO A 191 16.17 -5.26 -2.53
CA PRO A 191 16.04 -4.61 -3.84
C PRO A 191 14.59 -4.25 -4.16
N SER A 192 14.35 -3.41 -5.17
CA SER A 192 13.00 -3.23 -5.72
C SER A 192 12.45 -4.50 -6.33
N GLY A 193 11.15 -4.75 -6.15
CA GLY A 193 10.51 -5.95 -6.68
C GLY A 193 9.15 -6.25 -6.07
N TYR A 194 8.55 -7.38 -6.45
CA TYR A 194 7.30 -7.86 -5.86
C TYR A 194 7.57 -8.63 -4.58
N TYR A 195 6.83 -8.26 -3.53
CA TYR A 195 6.90 -8.90 -2.22
C TYR A 195 5.51 -9.32 -1.76
N MET A 196 5.46 -10.40 -0.99
CA MET A 196 4.26 -10.76 -0.23
C MET A 196 4.22 -9.92 1.06
N LEU A 197 3.10 -9.25 1.28
CA LEU A 197 2.83 -8.41 2.43
C LEU A 197 1.60 -8.94 3.19
N ALA A 198 1.58 -8.73 4.51
CA ALA A 198 0.39 -8.95 5.31
C ALA A 198 -0.57 -7.76 5.19
N SER A 199 -1.86 -8.04 5.06
CA SER A 199 -2.91 -7.03 5.23
C SER A 199 -2.86 -6.43 6.64
N ALA A 200 -3.36 -5.21 6.81
CA ALA A 200 -3.36 -4.52 8.10
C ALA A 200 -4.10 -5.30 9.22
N ASN A 201 -5.01 -6.20 8.85
CA ASN A 201 -5.75 -7.03 9.80
C ASN A 201 -4.98 -8.33 10.16
N GLY A 202 -3.85 -8.62 9.53
CA GLY A 202 -3.05 -9.83 9.72
C GLY A 202 -3.69 -11.13 9.21
N LEU A 203 -4.92 -11.06 8.68
CA LEU A 203 -5.73 -12.23 8.29
C LEU A 203 -5.50 -12.69 6.85
N THR A 204 -5.00 -11.80 5.99
CA THR A 204 -4.76 -12.10 4.57
C THR A 204 -3.40 -11.59 4.13
N THR A 205 -2.85 -12.20 3.09
CA THR A 205 -1.62 -11.76 2.42
C THR A 205 -1.93 -11.26 1.02
N TYR A 206 -1.21 -10.25 0.55
CA TYR A 206 -1.31 -9.74 -0.82
C TYR A 206 0.09 -9.50 -1.38
N THR A 207 0.20 -9.53 -2.71
CA THR A 207 1.45 -9.22 -3.39
C THR A 207 1.42 -7.76 -3.83
N ALA A 208 2.49 -7.01 -3.55
CA ALA A 208 2.65 -5.65 -4.02
C ALA A 208 4.09 -5.39 -4.49
N TYR A 209 4.24 -4.47 -5.43
CA TYR A 209 5.55 -4.00 -5.85
C TYR A 209 6.08 -2.99 -4.83
N CYS A 210 7.25 -3.27 -4.29
CA CYS A 210 7.98 -2.38 -3.40
C CYS A 210 9.10 -1.68 -4.16
N HIS A 211 9.06 -0.36 -4.18
CA HIS A 211 10.16 0.46 -4.65
C HIS A 211 11.09 0.78 -3.47
N MET A 212 12.28 0.20 -3.49
CA MET A 212 13.25 0.19 -2.39
C MET A 212 14.38 1.21 -2.54
N GLU A 213 14.48 1.88 -3.68
CA GLU A 213 15.37 3.02 -3.90
C GLU A 213 14.68 4.35 -3.53
N GLU A 214 15.40 5.46 -3.70
CA GLU A 214 14.88 6.80 -3.47
C GLU A 214 13.82 7.17 -4.52
N LEU A 215 12.69 7.71 -4.05
CA LEU A 215 11.59 8.16 -4.88
C LEU A 215 10.96 9.42 -4.28
N CYS A 216 10.71 10.44 -5.12
CA CYS A 216 10.23 11.77 -4.71
C CYS A 216 11.05 12.40 -3.56
N GLY A 217 12.39 12.33 -3.62
CA GLY A 217 13.27 12.88 -2.58
C GLY A 217 13.18 12.17 -1.23
N SER A 218 12.54 11.01 -1.16
CA SER A 218 12.40 10.20 0.04
C SER A 218 13.00 8.82 -0.19
N GLY A 219 13.76 8.29 0.78
CA GLY A 219 14.34 6.95 0.66
C GLY A 219 13.31 5.83 0.43
N GLY A 220 13.75 4.61 0.19
CA GLY A 220 12.86 3.52 -0.23
C GLY A 220 11.81 3.04 0.77
N GLY A 221 11.13 1.97 0.34
CA GLY A 221 10.00 1.37 1.05
C GLY A 221 8.65 1.92 0.60
N TRP A 222 8.55 2.29 -0.68
CA TRP A 222 7.33 2.75 -1.32
C TRP A 222 6.51 1.57 -1.83
N THR A 223 5.21 1.56 -1.57
CA THR A 223 4.30 0.49 -2.01
C THR A 223 3.52 0.95 -3.23
N ARG A 224 3.60 0.24 -4.36
CA ARG A 224 2.84 0.60 -5.58
C ARG A 224 1.37 0.23 -5.42
N LEU A 225 0.49 1.22 -5.61
CA LEU A 225 -0.97 1.03 -5.58
C LEU A 225 -1.58 0.96 -6.98
N ALA A 226 -1.03 1.72 -7.92
CA ALA A 226 -1.55 1.81 -9.28
C ALA A 226 -0.43 1.65 -10.28
N TYR A 227 -0.72 0.92 -11.36
CA TYR A 227 0.17 0.75 -12.50
C TYR A 227 -0.66 0.56 -13.76
N LEU A 228 -0.29 1.27 -14.82
CA LEU A 228 -0.75 1.05 -16.18
C LEU A 228 0.41 1.39 -17.10
N ASP A 229 0.66 0.53 -18.07
CA ASP A 229 1.58 0.77 -19.17
C ASP A 229 0.97 0.23 -20.45
N MET A 230 0.43 1.13 -21.27
CA MET A 230 -0.23 0.77 -22.53
C MET A 230 0.74 0.45 -23.66
N SER A 231 2.05 0.65 -23.46
CA SER A 231 3.08 0.13 -24.37
C SER A 231 3.16 -1.40 -24.30
N ASP A 232 2.82 -1.98 -23.14
CA ASP A 232 2.59 -3.40 -22.98
C ASP A 232 1.27 -3.81 -23.67
N ALA A 233 1.41 -4.54 -24.78
CA ALA A 233 0.29 -5.02 -25.57
C ALA A 233 -0.68 -5.92 -24.80
N THR A 234 -0.26 -6.49 -23.66
CA THR A 234 -1.09 -7.36 -22.83
C THR A 234 -2.00 -6.58 -21.87
N GLN A 235 -1.70 -5.31 -21.60
CA GLN A 235 -2.51 -4.47 -20.73
C GLN A 235 -3.71 -3.89 -21.49
N ASN A 236 -4.83 -3.74 -20.79
CA ASN A 236 -6.06 -3.17 -21.32
C ASN A 236 -6.43 -1.92 -20.52
N CYS A 237 -7.23 -1.05 -21.14
CA CYS A 237 -7.74 0.10 -20.42
C CYS A 237 -8.59 -0.32 -19.22
N PRO A 238 -8.52 0.41 -18.09
CA PRO A 238 -9.38 0.16 -16.94
C PRO A 238 -10.86 0.22 -17.34
N SER A 239 -11.69 -0.50 -16.59
CA SER A 239 -13.14 -0.47 -16.80
C SER A 239 -13.68 0.96 -16.79
N GLY A 240 -14.50 1.31 -17.78
CA GLY A 240 -15.05 2.66 -17.94
C GLY A 240 -14.22 3.58 -18.83
N PHE A 241 -13.02 3.17 -19.26
CA PHE A 241 -12.20 3.92 -20.22
C PHE A 241 -12.32 3.32 -21.62
N ARG A 242 -12.21 4.16 -22.66
CA ARG A 242 -12.09 3.69 -24.05
C ARG A 242 -10.63 3.61 -24.47
N LEU A 243 -10.35 2.66 -25.36
CA LEU A 243 -9.04 2.55 -26.00
C LEU A 243 -8.92 3.56 -27.14
N TYR A 244 -7.88 4.39 -27.06
CA TYR A 244 -7.30 5.09 -28.19
C TYR A 244 -6.21 4.23 -28.80
N GLN A 245 -6.22 4.10 -30.13
CA GLN A 245 -5.19 3.39 -30.87
C GLN A 245 -4.95 4.10 -32.21
N SER A 246 -4.00 5.03 -32.21
CA SER A 246 -3.63 5.84 -33.38
C SER A 246 -2.16 6.25 -33.27
N GLY A 247 -1.50 6.50 -34.40
CA GLY A 247 -0.10 6.95 -34.43
C GLY A 247 0.90 5.97 -33.80
N GLY A 248 0.57 4.68 -33.72
CA GLY A 248 1.39 3.67 -33.02
C GLY A 248 1.28 3.68 -31.50
N VAL A 249 0.45 4.56 -30.94
CA VAL A 249 0.23 4.73 -29.50
C VAL A 249 -1.08 4.09 -29.07
N ARG A 250 -1.07 3.47 -27.89
CA ARG A 250 -2.26 3.03 -27.15
C ARG A 250 -2.44 3.87 -25.90
N ALA A 251 -3.65 4.35 -25.65
CA ALA A 251 -3.97 5.16 -24.48
C ALA A 251 -5.43 4.97 -24.05
N CYS A 252 -5.78 5.40 -22.85
CA CYS A 252 -7.07 5.20 -22.23
C CYS A 252 -7.75 6.53 -21.95
N GLY A 253 -8.78 6.83 -22.72
CA GLY A 253 -9.55 8.08 -22.64
C GLY A 253 -10.94 7.89 -22.05
N ARG A 254 -11.71 8.98 -22.01
CA ARG A 254 -13.11 8.97 -21.55
C ARG A 254 -13.97 8.15 -22.51
N PRO A 255 -15.07 7.50 -22.05
CA PRO A 255 -16.01 6.86 -22.97
C PRO A 255 -16.61 7.91 -23.92
N VAL A 256 -17.06 7.49 -25.11
CA VAL A 256 -17.61 8.44 -26.08
C VAL A 256 -18.87 9.11 -25.52
N THR A 257 -18.80 10.41 -25.27
CA THR A 257 -19.91 11.25 -24.79
C THR A 257 -20.08 12.50 -25.66
N SER A 258 -21.31 12.99 -25.73
CA SER A 258 -21.69 14.26 -26.38
C SER A 258 -21.69 15.46 -25.41
N SER A 259 -21.15 15.28 -24.20
CA SER A 259 -21.04 16.30 -23.16
C SER A 259 -19.77 16.10 -22.35
N GLY A 260 -19.38 17.12 -21.60
CA GLY A 260 -18.33 17.00 -20.59
C GLY A 260 -18.59 15.88 -19.58
N GLY A 261 -17.50 15.34 -19.03
CA GLY A 261 -17.52 14.13 -18.24
C GLY A 261 -16.17 13.78 -17.65
N CYS A 262 -16.15 12.84 -16.70
CA CYS A 262 -14.94 12.11 -16.35
C CYS A 262 -15.16 10.60 -16.43
N ALA A 263 -14.12 9.88 -16.86
CA ALA A 263 -13.92 8.47 -16.56
C ALA A 263 -13.06 8.34 -15.30
N SER A 264 -13.33 7.36 -14.44
CA SER A 264 -12.53 7.16 -13.23
C SER A 264 -12.22 5.70 -12.95
N VAL A 265 -11.08 5.50 -12.28
CA VAL A 265 -10.66 4.23 -11.71
C VAL A 265 -10.23 4.46 -10.27
N GLN A 266 -10.68 3.58 -9.38
CA GLN A 266 -10.31 3.59 -7.97
C GLN A 266 -9.33 2.46 -7.69
N PHE A 267 -8.27 2.78 -6.95
CA PHE A 267 -7.25 1.82 -6.53
C PHE A 267 -7.46 1.51 -5.05
N PRO A 268 -7.85 0.27 -4.70
CA PRO A 268 -8.04 -0.13 -3.32
C PRO A 268 -6.69 -0.10 -2.59
N PHE A 269 -6.72 0.33 -1.34
CA PHE A 269 -5.52 0.55 -0.52
C PHE A 269 -5.11 -0.70 0.28
N ASN A 270 -5.86 -1.82 0.21
CA ASN A 270 -5.56 -3.09 0.88
C ASN A 270 -5.19 -2.98 2.39
N GLY A 271 -5.76 -2.00 3.09
CA GLY A 271 -5.44 -1.73 4.50
C GLY A 271 -4.15 -0.93 4.74
N ILE A 272 -3.40 -0.56 3.70
CA ILE A 272 -2.16 0.21 3.83
C ILE A 272 -2.47 1.61 4.34
N SER A 273 -1.89 1.95 5.49
CA SER A 273 -1.89 3.30 6.03
C SER A 273 -0.73 4.10 5.44
N TYR A 274 -0.99 5.28 4.89
CA TYR A 274 0.02 6.11 4.25
C TYR A 274 -0.13 7.59 4.58
N SER A 275 0.97 8.33 4.48
CA SER A 275 1.02 9.79 4.64
C SER A 275 1.75 10.49 3.50
N GLN A 276 2.32 9.74 2.56
CA GLN A 276 2.93 10.27 1.35
C GLN A 276 2.40 9.55 0.12
N ILE A 277 2.26 10.29 -0.97
CA ILE A 277 1.92 9.80 -2.30
C ILE A 277 2.98 10.32 -3.26
N CYS A 278 3.52 9.44 -4.08
CA CYS A 278 4.44 9.80 -5.16
C CYS A 278 4.00 9.07 -6.43
N GLY A 279 4.00 9.74 -7.57
CA GLY A 279 3.65 9.08 -8.82
C GLY A 279 3.96 9.92 -10.03
N ARG A 280 3.75 9.33 -11.19
CA ARG A 280 3.82 10.02 -12.49
C ARG A 280 2.74 9.48 -13.40
N VAL A 281 2.29 10.31 -14.33
CA VAL A 281 1.27 9.98 -15.32
C VAL A 281 1.74 10.55 -16.65
N THR A 282 1.58 9.78 -17.72
CA THR A 282 1.81 10.23 -19.09
C THR A 282 0.52 10.07 -19.87
N GLY A 283 0.16 11.10 -20.61
CA GLY A 283 -1.02 11.11 -21.46
C GLY A 283 -0.74 11.77 -22.79
N TYR A 284 -1.80 11.97 -23.57
CA TYR A 284 -1.73 12.63 -24.85
C TYR A 284 -2.88 13.61 -24.99
N GLN A 285 -2.65 14.68 -25.75
CA GLN A 285 -3.71 15.60 -26.12
C GLN A 285 -4.54 15.01 -27.25
N TYR A 286 -5.86 15.09 -27.11
CA TYR A 286 -6.78 14.90 -28.23
C TYR A 286 -7.54 16.20 -28.47
N ASN A 287 -7.39 16.75 -29.67
CA ASN A 287 -8.10 17.94 -30.14
C ASN A 287 -7.84 19.18 -29.26
N SER A 288 -8.85 19.81 -28.63
CA SER A 288 -8.71 21.14 -28.01
C SER A 288 -9.00 21.28 -26.50
N PRO A 289 -8.30 20.55 -25.60
CA PRO A 289 -8.43 20.72 -24.15
C PRO A 289 -8.11 22.14 -23.68
N SER A 290 -8.79 22.60 -22.63
CA SER A 290 -8.75 23.98 -22.14
C SER A 290 -7.99 24.18 -20.83
N ALA A 291 -7.16 23.21 -20.43
CA ALA A 291 -6.46 23.14 -19.15
C ALA A 291 -7.40 23.14 -17.93
N PHE A 292 -7.88 24.31 -17.52
CA PHE A 292 -8.79 24.49 -16.39
C PHE A 292 -10.09 25.13 -16.85
N SER A 293 -11.19 24.69 -16.25
CA SER A 293 -12.49 25.34 -16.45
C SER A 293 -12.73 26.38 -15.37
N ASN A 294 -13.23 27.55 -15.77
CA ASN A 294 -13.62 28.63 -14.85
C ASN A 294 -15.05 28.44 -14.30
N ASP A 295 -15.76 27.38 -14.71
CA ASP A 295 -17.08 27.06 -14.18
C ASP A 295 -16.98 26.17 -12.93
N LEU A 296 -17.25 26.77 -11.77
CA LEU A 296 -17.24 26.13 -10.45
C LEU A 296 -18.22 24.94 -10.33
N ASN A 297 -19.20 24.80 -11.22
CA ASN A 297 -20.20 23.73 -11.16
C ASN A 297 -19.83 22.50 -12.00
N PHE A 298 -18.66 22.49 -12.65
CA PHE A 298 -18.31 21.50 -13.67
C PHE A 298 -17.03 20.72 -13.38
N PHE A 299 -16.62 19.85 -14.32
CA PHE A 299 -15.30 19.22 -14.30
C PHE A 299 -14.22 20.30 -14.42
N TYR A 300 -13.51 20.57 -13.34
CA TYR A 300 -12.62 21.74 -13.21
C TYR A 300 -11.35 21.70 -14.08
N VAL A 301 -11.05 20.56 -14.70
CA VAL A 301 -9.82 20.31 -15.45
C VAL A 301 -10.10 19.44 -16.67
N ASP A 302 -9.46 19.80 -17.78
CA ASP A 302 -9.31 18.93 -18.94
C ASP A 302 -7.95 18.25 -18.81
N GLY A 303 -7.97 16.96 -18.49
CA GLY A 303 -6.79 16.24 -18.06
C GLY A 303 -7.08 15.24 -16.95
N VAL A 304 -6.11 15.05 -16.06
CA VAL A 304 -6.16 14.05 -14.99
C VAL A 304 -6.35 14.71 -13.62
N SER A 305 -7.36 14.26 -12.87
CA SER A 305 -7.57 14.61 -11.47
C SER A 305 -7.28 13.39 -10.58
N ILE A 306 -6.31 13.53 -9.67
CA ILE A 306 -5.98 12.53 -8.66
C ILE A 306 -6.54 12.99 -7.32
N THR A 307 -7.37 12.15 -6.71
CA THR A 307 -8.01 12.43 -5.42
C THR A 307 -7.88 11.24 -4.47
N ARG A 308 -8.18 11.47 -3.19
CA ARG A 308 -8.26 10.41 -2.19
C ARG A 308 -9.55 10.47 -1.37
N GLY A 309 -10.05 9.29 -1.03
CA GLY A 309 -11.17 9.10 -0.11
C GLY A 309 -12.53 9.52 -0.67
N PHE A 310 -13.59 9.22 0.07
CA PHE A 310 -14.96 9.45 -0.37
C PHE A 310 -15.32 10.92 -0.58
N SER A 311 -14.66 11.84 0.15
CA SER A 311 -14.82 13.28 -0.04
C SER A 311 -14.00 13.86 -1.20
N ARG A 312 -13.27 13.01 -1.95
CA ARG A 312 -12.40 13.42 -3.07
C ARG A 312 -11.45 14.55 -2.70
N GLN A 313 -10.69 14.35 -1.63
CA GLN A 313 -9.64 15.29 -1.26
C GLN A 313 -8.60 15.35 -2.37
N HIS A 314 -8.24 16.56 -2.78
CA HIS A 314 -7.28 16.79 -3.86
C HIS A 314 -5.87 16.25 -3.52
N VAL A 315 -5.28 15.50 -4.45
CA VAL A 315 -3.90 15.02 -4.40
C VAL A 315 -3.07 15.74 -5.45
N TRP A 316 -3.43 15.63 -6.72
CA TRP A 316 -2.70 16.28 -7.81
C TRP A 316 -3.59 16.50 -9.02
N THR A 317 -3.28 17.51 -9.83
CA THR A 317 -3.93 17.75 -11.12
C THR A 317 -2.89 17.69 -12.23
N LEU A 318 -3.16 17.00 -13.34
CA LEU A 318 -2.36 17.11 -14.56
C LEU A 318 -3.26 17.69 -15.65
N ALA A 319 -3.10 18.97 -15.93
CA ALA A 319 -3.95 19.72 -16.85
C ALA A 319 -3.38 19.70 -18.28
N ASN A 320 -4.24 19.77 -19.28
CA ASN A 320 -3.87 19.71 -20.68
C ASN A 320 -4.28 21.00 -21.38
N GLY A 321 -3.30 21.81 -21.80
CA GLY A 321 -3.56 23.05 -22.54
C GLY A 321 -3.85 22.82 -24.02
N VAL A 322 -4.42 23.82 -24.70
CA VAL A 322 -4.78 23.68 -26.13
C VAL A 322 -3.58 23.77 -27.09
N THR A 323 -2.58 24.59 -26.76
CA THR A 323 -1.33 24.77 -27.51
C THR A 323 -0.24 25.32 -26.60
N ASP A 324 0.99 24.97 -26.90
CA ASP A 324 2.19 25.43 -26.21
C ASP A 324 2.97 26.50 -27.00
N THR A 325 2.51 26.88 -28.19
CA THR A 325 3.29 27.67 -29.15
C THR A 325 2.78 29.11 -29.25
N TYR A 326 1.48 29.33 -29.08
CA TYR A 326 0.84 30.64 -29.25
C TYR A 326 -0.03 30.99 -28.04
N ASN A 327 -0.13 32.27 -27.72
CA ASN A 327 -0.95 32.78 -26.61
C ASN A 327 -2.15 33.62 -27.07
N ASN A 328 -2.59 33.42 -28.32
CA ASN A 328 -3.82 34.01 -28.86
C ASN A 328 -5.09 33.50 -28.16
N HIS A 329 -4.99 32.38 -27.43
CA HIS A 329 -6.05 31.80 -26.61
C HIS A 329 -5.66 31.78 -25.12
N PRO A 330 -5.40 32.94 -24.49
CA PRO A 330 -4.78 33.00 -23.16
C PRO A 330 -5.66 32.43 -22.04
N LYS A 331 -6.92 32.09 -22.31
CA LYS A 331 -7.86 31.53 -21.34
C LYS A 331 -7.93 30.01 -21.33
N ILE A 332 -7.25 29.32 -22.26
CA ILE A 332 -7.34 27.87 -22.45
C ILE A 332 -5.97 27.19 -22.66
N ILE A 333 -4.89 27.97 -22.57
CA ILE A 333 -3.52 27.45 -22.46
C ILE A 333 -3.17 27.21 -20.99
N CYS A 334 -2.04 26.55 -20.75
CA CYS A 334 -1.61 26.26 -19.39
C CYS A 334 -1.42 27.51 -18.53
N PRO A 335 -1.74 27.47 -17.21
CA PRO A 335 -1.60 28.62 -16.32
C PRO A 335 -0.16 29.11 -16.15
N CYS A 336 0.81 28.21 -16.29
CA CYS A 336 2.24 28.51 -16.23
C CYS A 336 2.79 29.11 -17.54
N SER A 337 2.01 29.10 -18.62
CA SER A 337 2.46 29.59 -19.92
C SER A 337 2.59 31.11 -19.97
N THR A 338 3.59 31.60 -20.69
CA THR A 338 3.80 33.04 -20.85
C THR A 338 2.61 33.71 -21.58
N GLY A 339 2.00 34.70 -20.92
CA GLY A 339 0.83 35.40 -21.44
C GLY A 339 -0.52 34.70 -21.16
N SER A 340 -0.51 33.64 -20.36
CA SER A 340 -1.74 33.00 -19.88
C SER A 340 -2.53 33.93 -18.96
N THR A 341 -3.85 33.87 -19.10
CA THR A 341 -4.86 34.47 -18.21
C THR A 341 -5.70 33.41 -17.50
N GLN A 342 -5.35 32.14 -17.69
CA GLN A 342 -6.03 31.01 -17.07
C GLN A 342 -5.86 31.06 -15.54
N THR A 343 -6.90 30.68 -14.80
CA THR A 343 -6.85 30.63 -13.33
C THR A 343 -6.84 29.21 -12.82
N VAL A 344 -6.06 28.97 -11.75
CA VAL A 344 -6.03 27.68 -11.07
C VAL A 344 -7.00 27.71 -9.90
N PRO A 345 -7.91 26.73 -9.77
CA PRO A 345 -8.79 26.65 -8.62
C PRO A 345 -8.00 26.62 -7.30
N SER A 346 -8.46 27.36 -6.30
CA SER A 346 -7.73 27.56 -5.04
C SER A 346 -7.42 26.25 -4.30
N PHE A 347 -8.28 25.24 -4.41
CA PHE A 347 -8.07 23.92 -3.78
C PHE A 347 -6.94 23.11 -4.46
N VAL A 348 -6.61 23.40 -5.73
CA VAL A 348 -5.48 22.78 -6.44
C VAL A 348 -4.19 23.43 -5.99
N GLY A 349 -4.16 24.76 -5.89
CA GLY A 349 -2.98 25.52 -5.51
C GLY A 349 -1.79 25.23 -6.44
N ASN A 350 -0.64 24.86 -5.87
CA ASN A 350 0.57 24.53 -6.63
C ASN A 350 0.73 23.02 -6.93
N HIS A 351 -0.28 22.20 -6.61
CA HIS A 351 -0.22 20.74 -6.77
C HIS A 351 -0.74 20.34 -8.15
N TYR A 352 -0.12 20.87 -9.20
CA TYR A 352 -0.46 20.54 -10.56
C TYR A 352 0.73 20.55 -11.50
N PHE A 353 0.61 19.80 -12.59
CA PHE A 353 1.38 19.99 -13.82
C PHE A 353 0.43 20.41 -14.92
N CYS A 354 0.93 21.14 -15.92
CA CYS A 354 0.16 21.48 -17.10
C CYS A 354 1.08 21.48 -18.30
N GLU A 355 0.62 20.89 -19.40
CA GLU A 355 1.37 20.82 -20.66
C GLU A 355 0.39 20.70 -21.83
N SER A 356 0.82 21.08 -23.03
CA SER A 356 0.09 20.90 -24.27
C SER A 356 0.94 20.10 -25.27
N GLY A 357 0.36 19.07 -25.87
CA GLY A 357 1.01 18.27 -26.92
C GLY A 357 0.92 18.87 -28.33
N ASN A 358 0.26 20.04 -28.47
CA ASN A 358 0.04 20.71 -29.74
C ASN A 358 0.98 21.90 -29.97
N HIS A 359 2.01 21.66 -30.79
CA HIS A 359 2.99 22.65 -31.24
C HIS A 359 2.53 23.58 -32.39
N ALA A 360 1.23 23.69 -32.64
CA ALA A 360 0.68 24.51 -33.71
C ALA A 360 -0.36 25.52 -33.21
N ALA A 361 -0.51 26.63 -33.93
CA ALA A 361 -1.49 27.68 -33.63
C ALA A 361 -2.95 27.22 -33.65
N HIS A 362 -3.21 26.11 -34.35
CA HIS A 362 -4.52 25.55 -34.57
C HIS A 362 -4.50 24.09 -34.16
N TRP A 363 -5.63 23.61 -33.65
CA TRP A 363 -5.82 22.22 -33.31
C TRP A 363 -6.53 21.46 -34.43
N SER A 364 -6.40 20.14 -34.41
CA SER A 364 -7.07 19.22 -35.30
C SER A 364 -7.68 18.08 -34.49
N PRO A 365 -8.75 17.42 -34.97
CA PRO A 365 -9.40 16.30 -34.28
C PRO A 365 -8.55 15.03 -34.39
N VAL A 366 -7.34 15.07 -33.81
CA VAL A 366 -6.33 14.02 -33.82
C VAL A 366 -5.79 13.80 -32.41
N LEU A 367 -5.21 12.62 -32.20
CA LEU A 367 -4.38 12.34 -31.03
C LEU A 367 -2.97 12.83 -31.33
N TYR A 368 -2.48 13.80 -30.56
CA TYR A 368 -1.13 14.34 -30.68
C TYR A 368 -0.14 13.37 -30.04
N THR A 369 0.44 12.47 -30.82
CA THR A 369 1.31 11.38 -30.31
C THR A 369 2.80 11.70 -30.33
N SER A 370 3.21 12.81 -30.95
CA SER A 370 4.62 13.20 -31.04
C SER A 370 5.17 13.77 -29.73
N ASP A 371 4.29 14.26 -28.87
CA ASP A 371 4.63 14.96 -27.64
C ASP A 371 3.75 14.46 -26.49
N PRO A 372 4.25 13.49 -25.70
CA PRO A 372 3.54 12.98 -24.53
C PRO A 372 3.44 14.04 -23.43
N LEU A 373 2.27 14.14 -22.82
CA LEU A 373 2.01 15.11 -21.77
C LEU A 373 2.64 14.71 -20.42
N TRP A 374 3.05 15.73 -19.69
CA TRP A 374 3.53 15.75 -18.31
C TRP A 374 4.85 14.99 -18.09
N ASP A 375 5.67 14.90 -19.14
CA ASP A 375 7.01 14.33 -19.08
C ASP A 375 8.12 15.39 -18.90
N GLY A 376 7.76 16.67 -19.00
CA GLY A 376 8.68 17.80 -18.86
C GLY A 376 9.58 18.01 -20.08
N GLN A 377 9.20 17.48 -21.24
CA GLN A 377 9.93 17.58 -22.49
C GLN A 377 9.00 18.14 -23.58
N GLY A 378 9.56 18.47 -24.75
CA GLY A 378 8.73 18.91 -25.88
C GLY A 378 8.10 20.31 -25.77
N CYS A 379 8.07 20.96 -24.60
CA CYS A 379 7.44 22.27 -24.44
C CYS A 379 7.91 23.36 -25.43
N GLY A 380 6.92 23.98 -26.05
CA GLY A 380 7.03 25.22 -26.80
C GLY A 380 7.42 26.41 -25.94
N SER A 381 7.81 27.51 -26.60
CA SER A 381 8.38 28.69 -25.92
C SER A 381 7.49 29.31 -24.83
N PRO A 382 6.14 29.40 -24.98
CA PRO A 382 5.25 29.72 -23.87
C PRO A 382 5.35 28.80 -22.64
N GLU A 383 5.58 27.50 -22.81
CA GLU A 383 5.47 26.48 -21.76
C GLU A 383 6.80 26.10 -21.09
N VAL A 384 7.89 26.83 -21.35
CA VAL A 384 9.19 26.59 -20.71
C VAL A 384 9.09 26.53 -19.17
N THR A 385 8.28 27.39 -18.56
CA THR A 385 8.03 27.37 -17.10
C THR A 385 7.24 26.13 -16.66
N CYS A 386 6.35 25.64 -17.52
CA CYS A 386 5.55 24.45 -17.27
C CYS A 386 6.43 23.18 -17.26
N CYS A 387 7.29 23.01 -18.26
CA CYS A 387 8.28 21.92 -18.28
C CYS A 387 9.32 22.02 -17.16
N ALA A 388 9.56 23.21 -16.63
CA ALA A 388 10.46 23.42 -15.49
C ALA A 388 9.76 23.28 -14.12
N ALA A 389 8.51 22.78 -14.08
CA ALA A 389 7.78 22.61 -12.84
C ALA A 389 8.53 21.67 -11.87
N PRO A 390 8.70 22.04 -10.59
CA PRO A 390 9.43 21.22 -9.64
C PRO A 390 8.85 19.80 -9.52
N GLY A 391 9.72 18.81 -9.66
CA GLY A 391 9.38 17.40 -9.49
C GLY A 391 8.93 16.70 -10.76
N ILE A 392 8.54 17.39 -11.84
CA ILE A 392 8.11 16.75 -13.09
C ILE A 392 9.18 15.75 -13.60
N PRO A 393 8.81 14.51 -13.99
CA PRO A 393 7.45 13.97 -14.16
C PRO A 393 6.79 13.42 -12.87
N TRP A 394 7.47 13.47 -11.73
CA TRP A 394 7.01 12.92 -10.46
C TRP A 394 6.29 13.95 -9.59
N PHE A 395 4.98 13.77 -9.39
CA PHE A 395 4.29 14.51 -8.35
C PHE A 395 4.53 13.89 -6.98
N HIS A 396 4.60 14.73 -5.95
CA HIS A 396 4.78 14.31 -4.55
C HIS A 396 3.79 15.05 -3.66
N ARG A 397 3.04 14.31 -2.85
CA ARG A 397 2.22 14.85 -1.76
C ARG A 397 2.67 14.26 -0.44
N ASP A 398 3.11 15.13 0.46
CA ASP A 398 3.46 14.77 1.84
C ASP A 398 2.44 15.39 2.80
N TYR A 399 1.73 14.55 3.54
CA TYR A 399 0.77 14.93 4.58
C TYR A 399 1.40 14.91 5.98
N GLY A 400 2.73 14.83 6.05
CA GLY A 400 3.52 14.77 7.28
C GLY A 400 3.21 13.51 8.09
N ASN A 401 2.71 13.73 9.30
CA ASN A 401 2.36 12.66 10.24
C ASN A 401 0.91 12.20 10.10
N THR A 402 0.11 12.87 9.27
CA THR A 402 -1.29 12.52 9.09
C THR A 402 -1.39 11.34 8.15
N THR A 403 -1.70 10.18 8.71
CA THR A 403 -1.91 8.97 7.92
C THR A 403 -3.38 8.79 7.59
N THR A 404 -3.66 8.25 6.40
CA THR A 404 -4.98 7.81 5.99
C THR A 404 -4.91 6.40 5.41
N THR A 405 -6.06 5.77 5.27
CA THR A 405 -6.29 4.52 4.54
C THR A 405 -7.31 4.77 3.42
N ASP A 406 -7.39 5.99 2.91
CA ASP A 406 -8.29 6.31 1.81
C ASP A 406 -7.86 5.60 0.52
N TYR A 407 -8.81 5.25 -0.35
CA TYR A 407 -8.46 4.85 -1.72
C TYR A 407 -7.92 6.05 -2.50
N ILE A 408 -7.14 5.78 -3.55
CA ILE A 408 -6.75 6.79 -4.54
C ILE A 408 -7.65 6.62 -5.77
N GLU A 409 -8.21 7.71 -6.27
CA GLU A 409 -8.97 7.75 -7.51
C GLU A 409 -8.21 8.57 -8.55
N LEU A 410 -8.01 8.00 -9.74
CA LEU A 410 -7.56 8.72 -10.93
C LEU A 410 -8.76 8.93 -11.84
N ARG A 411 -8.94 10.16 -12.29
CA ARG A 411 -10.02 10.55 -13.21
C ARG A 411 -9.43 11.22 -14.43
N VAL A 412 -9.84 10.81 -15.64
CA VAL A 412 -9.63 11.60 -16.86
C VAL A 412 -10.90 12.39 -17.10
N CYS A 413 -10.77 13.71 -17.16
CA CYS A 413 -11.85 14.67 -17.19
C CYS A 413 -11.73 15.59 -18.41
N GLY A 414 -12.87 16.17 -18.80
CA GLY A 414 -12.94 17.25 -19.78
C GLY A 414 -14.29 17.95 -19.69
N ASP A 415 -14.33 19.25 -19.93
CA ASP A 415 -15.54 20.05 -19.86
C ASP A 415 -16.44 19.97 -21.12
N GLN A 416 -15.91 19.41 -22.21
CA GLN A 416 -16.64 19.18 -23.46
C GLN A 416 -16.80 17.71 -23.85
N ALA A 417 -17.55 17.50 -24.93
CA ALA A 417 -17.73 16.20 -25.56
C ALA A 417 -16.39 15.61 -25.97
N THR A 418 -16.30 14.28 -25.91
CA THR A 418 -15.07 13.54 -26.26
C THR A 418 -14.62 13.63 -27.72
N ALA A 419 -15.47 14.18 -28.60
CA ALA A 419 -15.10 14.50 -29.98
C ALA A 419 -14.37 15.86 -30.07
N ASP A 420 -14.64 16.77 -29.13
CA ASP A 420 -14.07 18.12 -29.06
C ASP A 420 -12.75 18.13 -28.29
N GLU A 421 -12.66 17.34 -27.22
CA GLU A 421 -11.43 17.23 -26.44
C GLU A 421 -11.37 15.92 -25.66
N ASP A 422 -10.17 15.40 -25.44
CA ASP A 422 -9.94 14.33 -24.48
C ASP A 422 -8.47 14.37 -24.04
N THR A 423 -8.16 13.69 -22.93
CA THR A 423 -6.76 13.54 -22.50
C THR A 423 -6.47 12.08 -22.14
N PRO A 424 -6.31 11.19 -23.14
CA PRO A 424 -6.10 9.77 -22.89
C PRO A 424 -4.77 9.52 -22.18
N VAL A 425 -4.77 8.65 -21.16
CA VAL A 425 -3.56 8.27 -20.41
C VAL A 425 -2.97 6.97 -20.95
N SER A 426 -1.67 6.93 -21.20
CA SER A 426 -0.98 5.70 -21.64
C SER A 426 -0.17 5.06 -20.53
N PHE A 427 0.22 5.83 -19.52
CA PHE A 427 1.04 5.34 -18.44
C PHE A 427 0.67 6.02 -17.12
N TYR A 428 0.66 5.24 -16.03
CA TYR A 428 0.76 5.79 -14.69
C TYR A 428 1.41 4.79 -13.75
N GLU A 429 2.13 5.32 -12.77
CA GLU A 429 2.51 4.57 -11.58
C GLU A 429 2.35 5.44 -10.34
N ILE A 430 1.67 4.91 -9.33
CA ILE A 430 1.36 5.64 -8.10
C ILE A 430 1.77 4.78 -6.92
N TYR A 431 2.59 5.37 -6.05
CA TYR A 431 3.15 4.77 -4.86
C TYR A 431 2.67 5.51 -3.62
N VAL A 432 2.57 4.77 -2.53
CA VAL A 432 2.32 5.33 -1.20
C VAL A 432 3.36 4.89 -0.20
N LYS A 433 3.57 5.72 0.81
CA LYS A 433 4.49 5.45 1.90
C LYS A 433 3.98 6.04 3.20
N ARG A 434 4.26 5.34 4.29
CA ARG A 434 4.00 5.81 5.65
C ARG A 434 5.24 6.49 6.22
N THR A 435 5.09 7.72 6.69
CA THR A 435 6.08 8.34 7.57
C THR A 435 5.85 7.81 8.99
N TYR A 436 6.85 7.17 9.57
CA TYR A 436 6.86 6.86 11.00
C TYR A 436 7.61 7.96 11.73
N VAL A 437 6.94 8.61 12.69
CA VAL A 437 7.66 9.33 13.74
C VAL A 437 7.90 8.32 14.85
N TYR A 438 9.16 8.02 15.11
CA TYR A 438 9.53 7.34 16.35
C TYR A 438 9.16 8.25 17.51
N ASN A 439 8.02 7.97 18.16
CA ASN A 439 7.79 8.48 19.50
C ASN A 439 8.85 7.81 20.40
N VAL A 440 9.89 8.57 20.75
CA VAL A 440 10.98 8.18 21.67
C VAL A 440 10.46 7.72 23.05
N LEU A 441 9.15 7.85 23.32
CA LEU A 441 8.51 7.41 24.55
C LEU A 441 8.45 5.88 24.74
N ASN A 442 8.49 5.07 23.67
CA ASN A 442 8.59 3.60 23.79
C ASN A 442 10.04 3.09 23.79
N SER A 443 11.03 3.99 23.68
CA SER A 443 12.43 3.59 23.81
C SER A 443 12.82 3.24 25.24
N LYS A 444 12.00 3.44 26.28
CA LYS A 444 12.41 3.16 27.67
C LYS A 444 12.70 1.69 28.01
N VAL A 445 12.54 0.76 27.07
CA VAL A 445 12.99 -0.64 27.23
C VAL A 445 14.39 -0.88 26.61
N ALA A 446 14.85 -0.06 25.66
CA ALA A 446 16.10 -0.32 24.93
C ALA A 446 17.40 0.22 25.58
N PRO A 447 17.48 1.43 26.19
CA PRO A 447 18.71 1.89 26.84
C PRO A 447 18.81 1.44 28.31
N LYS A 448 17.79 0.80 28.89
CA LYS A 448 17.94 0.18 30.21
C LYS A 448 18.74 -1.12 30.16
N LEU A 449 18.82 -1.78 29.00
CA LEU A 449 19.60 -3.01 28.82
C LEU A 449 21.11 -2.74 28.72
N PHE A 450 21.53 -1.59 28.18
CA PHE A 450 22.96 -1.25 28.07
C PHE A 450 23.58 -0.81 29.42
N CYS A 451 22.80 -0.21 30.32
CA CYS A 451 23.30 0.18 31.65
C CYS A 451 23.46 -1.00 32.62
N PHE A 452 22.65 -2.06 32.48
CA PHE A 452 22.76 -3.23 33.36
C PHE A 452 23.99 -4.09 33.05
N CYS A 453 24.39 -4.20 31.77
CA CYS A 453 25.62 -4.90 31.39
C CYS A 453 26.90 -4.17 31.84
N PHE A 454 26.90 -2.83 31.90
CA PHE A 454 28.09 -2.09 32.35
C PHE A 454 28.30 -2.14 33.88
N LEU A 455 27.23 -2.18 34.69
CA LEU A 455 27.34 -2.28 36.15
C LEU A 455 27.77 -3.67 36.65
N LEU A 456 27.47 -4.73 35.88
CA LEU A 456 27.90 -6.10 36.21
C LEU A 456 29.36 -6.37 35.82
N ILE A 457 29.93 -5.60 34.90
CA ILE A 457 31.35 -5.72 34.51
C ILE A 457 32.27 -4.94 35.47
N SER A 458 31.82 -3.80 36.01
CA SER A 458 32.62 -3.02 36.97
C SER A 458 32.65 -3.55 38.41
N THR A 459 31.83 -4.55 38.77
CA THR A 459 31.82 -5.15 40.12
C THR A 459 32.58 -6.48 40.23
N LYS A 460 33.24 -6.93 39.15
CA LYS A 460 34.05 -8.16 39.13
C LYS A 460 35.56 -7.96 38.91
N ILE A 461 36.05 -6.73 38.96
CA ILE A 461 37.49 -6.45 38.96
C ILE A 461 37.84 -5.78 40.29
N ASP A 462 37.98 -6.59 41.33
CA ASP A 462 38.89 -6.36 42.46
C ASP A 462 38.71 -7.52 43.45
N TYR A 463 39.58 -8.53 43.35
CA TYR A 463 40.17 -9.33 44.44
C TYR A 463 40.89 -10.54 43.83
N SER A 464 42.11 -10.31 43.35
CA SER A 464 43.24 -11.26 43.36
C SER A 464 44.47 -10.63 42.68
N VAL A 465 45.27 -9.85 43.42
CA VAL A 465 46.63 -10.17 43.93
C VAL A 465 46.84 -9.33 45.19
#